data_AF-A0A257WTT5-F1
#
_entry.id   AF-A0A257WTT5-F1
#
_cell.length_a   1.000
_cell.length_b   1.000
_cell.length_c   1.000
_cell.angle_alpha   90.00
_cell.angle_beta   90.00
_cell.angle_gamma   90.00
#
_symmetry.space_group_name_H-M   'P 1'
#
loop_
_entity.id
_entity.type
_entity.pdbx_description
1 polymer ?
#
loop_
_entity_poly.entity_id
_entity_poly.type
_entity_poly.pdbx_seq_one_letter_code
_entity_poly.pdbx_strand_id
1 'polypeptide(L)' 'MTIDHDSRLRRLRFRAWHRGFREADLILGPFADNHGQNLTPEQLDTLEALLENPDREIYAWIVGQEATPPEFETD' A
#
# COMPACT_ATOMS: atom_id res chain seq x y z
N MET A 1 14.37 11.79 -14.40
CA MET A 1 12.98 12.29 -14.44
C MET A 1 12.35 11.89 -13.12
N THR A 2 12.31 12.80 -12.15
CA THR A 2 11.61 12.57 -10.89
C THR A 2 10.12 12.51 -11.20
N ILE A 3 9.48 11.38 -10.91
CA ILE A 3 8.03 11.25 -11.05
C ILE A 3 7.41 12.20 -10.02
N ASP A 4 6.50 13.06 -10.45
CA ASP A 4 5.80 13.99 -9.56
C ASP A 4 4.95 13.21 -8.53
N HIS A 5 4.76 13.77 -7.34
CA HIS A 5 4.03 13.15 -6.23
C HIS A 5 2.64 12.64 -6.69
N ASP A 6 1.87 13.44 -7.42
CA ASP A 6 0.54 13.06 -7.86
C ASP A 6 0.57 11.88 -8.84
N SER A 7 1.55 11.87 -9.75
CA SER A 7 1.79 10.72 -10.65
C SER A 7 2.18 9.45 -9.90
N ARG A 8 2.98 9.55 -8.83
CA ARG A 8 3.31 8.38 -7.97
C ARG A 8 2.06 7.87 -7.28
N LEU A 9 1.29 8.77 -6.66
CA LEU A 9 0.06 8.42 -5.95
C LEU A 9 -0.96 7.73 -6.86
N ARG A 10 -1.18 8.24 -8.09
CA ARG A 10 -2.08 7.58 -9.05
C ARG A 10 -1.67 6.14 -9.36
N ARG A 11 -0.36 5.88 -9.50
CA ARG A 11 0.15 4.52 -9.76
C ARG A 11 -0.06 3.61 -8.56
N LEU A 12 0.24 4.10 -7.36
CA LEU A 12 0.06 3.33 -6.12
C LEU A 12 -1.41 3.04 -5.84
N ARG A 13 -2.29 4.02 -6.06
CA ARG A 13 -3.74 3.84 -5.99
C ARG A 13 -4.22 2.76 -6.97
N PHE A 14 -3.74 2.80 -8.22
CA PHE A 14 -4.07 1.75 -9.18
C PHE A 14 -3.62 0.37 -8.68
N ARG A 15 -2.38 0.23 -8.22
CA ARG A 15 -1.88 -1.04 -7.66
C ARG A 15 -2.71 -1.52 -6.47
N ALA A 16 -3.09 -0.63 -5.56
CA ALA A 16 -3.90 -0.96 -4.38
C ALA A 16 -5.30 -1.51 -4.71
N TRP A 17 -5.86 -1.15 -5.88
CA TRP A 17 -7.16 -1.63 -6.38
C TRP A 17 -7.07 -2.83 -7.35
N HIS A 18 -5.86 -3.25 -7.72
CA HIS A 18 -5.63 -4.31 -8.72
C HIS A 18 -4.77 -5.44 -8.13
N ARG A 19 -5.20 -5.95 -6.97
CA ARG A 19 -4.63 -7.13 -6.32
C ARG A 19 -5.21 -8.42 -6.88
N GLY A 20 -4.58 -9.53 -6.53
CA GLY A 20 -4.95 -10.88 -6.96
C GLY A 20 -6.25 -11.41 -6.33
N PHE A 21 -6.78 -10.75 -5.30
CA PHE A 21 -8.08 -11.10 -4.72
C PHE A 21 -8.76 -9.91 -4.05
N ARG A 22 -10.10 -9.99 -4.03
CA ARG A 22 -10.99 -8.87 -3.71
C ARG A 22 -10.84 -8.35 -2.29
N GLU A 23 -10.55 -9.21 -1.32
CA GLU A 23 -10.41 -8.82 0.07
C GLU A 23 -9.23 -7.87 0.26
N ALA A 24 -8.10 -8.12 -0.41
CA ALA A 24 -6.95 -7.22 -0.39
C ALA A 24 -7.29 -5.86 -1.03
N ASP A 25 -8.00 -5.85 -2.16
CA ASP A 25 -8.45 -4.61 -2.81
C ASP A 25 -9.37 -3.79 -1.91
N LEU A 26 -10.30 -4.44 -1.22
CA LEU A 26 -11.27 -3.78 -0.34
C LEU A 26 -10.64 -3.18 0.92
N ILE A 27 -9.43 -3.60 1.29
CA ILE A 27 -8.69 -3.02 2.40
C ILE A 27 -7.75 -1.92 1.90
N LEU A 28 -6.91 -2.24 0.91
CA LEU A 28 -5.86 -1.33 0.43
C LEU A 28 -6.40 -0.21 -0.46
N GLY A 29 -7.42 -0.48 -1.28
CA GLY A 29 -8.04 0.49 -2.18
C GLY A 29 -8.62 1.68 -1.41
N PRO A 30 -9.52 1.48 -0.45
CA PRO A 30 -10.05 2.55 0.38
C PRO A 30 -8.98 3.29 1.19
N PHE A 31 -7.94 2.59 1.67
CA PHE A 31 -6.81 3.24 2.32
C PHE A 31 -6.10 4.23 1.39
N ALA A 32 -5.74 3.80 0.17
CA ALA A 32 -5.10 4.66 -0.81
C ALA A 32 -5.99 5.84 -1.25
N ASP A 33 -7.30 5.62 -1.36
CA ASP A 33 -8.28 6.66 -1.72
C ASP A 33 -8.43 7.73 -0.62
N ASN A 34 -8.49 7.31 0.65
CA ASN A 34 -8.79 8.20 1.77
C ASN A 34 -7.54 8.86 2.36
N HIS A 35 -6.41 8.16 2.38
CA HIS A 35 -5.19 8.62 3.06
C HIS A 35 -4.06 8.98 2.08
N GLY A 36 -4.07 8.42 0.86
CA GLY A 36 -2.96 8.54 -0.07
C GLY A 36 -2.55 9.97 -0.43
N GLN A 37 -3.50 10.91 -0.50
CA GLN A 37 -3.21 12.33 -0.78
C GLN A 37 -2.46 13.05 0.35
N ASN A 38 -2.54 12.53 1.57
CA ASN A 38 -1.95 13.14 2.77
C ASN A 38 -0.62 12.48 3.16
N LEU A 39 -0.18 11.46 2.42
CA LEU A 39 1.07 10.77 2.71
C LEU A 39 2.27 11.69 2.39
N THR A 40 3.27 11.68 3.27
CA THR A 40 4.55 12.31 2.98
C THR A 40 5.31 11.51 1.91
N PRO A 41 6.35 12.08 1.28
CA PRO A 41 7.19 11.34 0.33
C PRO A 41 7.73 10.03 0.91
N GLU A 42 8.15 10.03 2.17
CA GLU A 42 8.69 8.86 2.87
C GLU A 42 7.60 7.79 3.09
N GLN A 43 6.39 8.21 3.47
CA GLN A 43 5.26 7.30 3.62
C GLN A 43 4.82 6.69 2.28
N LEU A 44 4.94 7.43 1.19
CA LEU A 44 4.72 6.89 -0.15
C LEU A 44 5.79 5.87 -0.54
N ASP A 45 7.04 6.07 -0.13
CA ASP A 45 8.10 5.09 -0.35
C ASP A 45 7.78 3.79 0.40
N THR A 46 7.32 3.88 1.67
CA THR A 46 6.86 2.72 2.44
C THR A 46 5.66 2.04 1.79
N LEU A 47 4.66 2.80 1.33
CA LEU A 47 3.50 2.23 0.64
C LEU A 47 3.92 1.55 -0.67
N GLU A 48 4.84 2.15 -1.43
CA GLU A 48 5.37 1.55 -2.65
C GLU A 48 6.05 0.21 -2.36
N ALA A 49 6.95 0.17 -1.37
CA ALA A 49 7.60 -1.05 -0.93
C ALA A 49 6.60 -2.10 -0.41
N LEU A 50 5.59 -1.69 0.37
CA LEU A 50 4.53 -2.58 0.83
C LEU A 50 3.81 -3.22 -0.35
N LEU A 51 3.43 -2.42 -1.36
CA LEU A 51 2.66 -2.90 -2.51
C LEU A 51 3.46 -3.85 -3.45
N GLU A 52 4.79 -3.90 -3.33
CA GLU A 52 5.65 -4.86 -4.05
C GLU A 52 5.59 -6.29 -3.49
N ASN A 53 5.09 -6.47 -2.25
CA ASN A 53 4.96 -7.79 -1.65
C ASN A 53 3.75 -8.57 -2.23
N PRO A 54 3.77 -9.92 -2.15
CA PRO A 54 2.66 -10.75 -2.58
C PRO A 54 1.37 -10.44 -1.79
N ASP A 55 0.24 -10.40 -2.49
CA ASP A 55 -1.05 -10.01 -1.89
C ASP A 55 -1.45 -10.88 -0.69
N ARG A 56 -1.06 -12.16 -0.69
CA ARG A 56 -1.32 -13.09 0.41
C ARG A 56 -0.56 -12.72 1.69
N GLU A 57 0.69 -12.29 1.56
CA GLU A 57 1.53 -11.92 2.70
C GLU A 57 1.00 -10.63 3.33
N ILE A 58 0.75 -9.62 2.50
CA ILE A 58 0.18 -8.35 2.96
C ILE A 58 -1.13 -8.57 3.69
N TYR A 59 -2.02 -9.39 3.13
CA TYR A 59 -3.28 -9.72 3.79
C TYR A 59 -3.06 -10.45 5.11
N ALA A 60 -2.13 -11.42 5.17
CA ALA A 60 -1.81 -12.15 6.40
C ALA A 60 -1.32 -11.20 7.52
N TRP A 61 -0.53 -10.18 7.19
CA TRP A 61 -0.11 -9.14 8.14
C TRP A 61 -1.29 -8.29 8.61
N ILE A 62 -2.14 -7.81 7.69
CA ILE A 62 -3.31 -7.00 8.02
C ILE A 62 -4.27 -7.74 8.96
N VAL A 63 -4.54 -9.03 8.73
CA VAL A 63 -5.44 -9.82 9.58
C VAL A 63 -4.77 -10.41 10.82
N GLY A 64 -3.47 -10.14 11.03
CA GLY A 64 -2.70 -10.62 12.17
C GLY A 64 -2.44 -12.12 12.18
N GLN A 65 -2.47 -12.77 11.01
CA GLN A 65 -2.08 -14.18 10.86
C GLN A 65 -0.56 -14.37 10.89
N GLU A 66 0.18 -13.39 10.40
CA GLU A 66 1.64 -13.33 10.45
C GLU A 66 2.10 -12.02 11.08
N ALA A 67 3.29 -12.01 11.64
CA ALA A 67 3.88 -10.79 12.19
C ALA A 67 4.23 -9.82 11.05
N THR A 68 3.81 -8.57 11.18
CA THR A 68 4.18 -7.50 10.27
C THR A 68 5.70 -7.31 10.30
N PRO A 69 6.39 -7.28 9.15
CA PRO A 69 7.82 -6.99 9.10
C PRO A 69 8.14 -5.59 9.70
N PRO A 70 9.29 -5.42 10.38
CA PRO A 70 9.64 -4.14 11.02
C PRO A 70 9.64 -2.93 10.09
N GLU A 71 9.94 -3.12 8.80
CA GLU A 71 9.91 -2.08 7.77
C GLU A 71 8.49 -1.56 7.45
N PHE A 72 7.46 -2.33 7.80
CA PHE A 72 6.04 -1.97 7.62
C PHE A 72 5.31 -1.75 8.95
N GLU A 73 5.99 -1.95 10.08
CA GLU A 73 5.49 -1.61 11.41
C GLU A 73 5.69 -0.10 11.67
N THR A 74 4.84 0.71 11.05
CA THR A 74 4.87 2.17 11.15
C THR A 74 3.86 2.69 12.18
N ASP A 75 4.16 3.85 12.79
CA ASP A 75 3.31 4.52 13.79
C ASP A 75 1.93 4.97 13.29
#